data_AF-A0A8K0CDI1-F1
#
_entry.id   AF-A0A8K0CDI1-F1
#
_cell.length_a   1.000
_cell.length_b   1.000
_cell.length_c   1.000
_cell.angle_alpha   90.00
_cell.angle_beta   90.00
_cell.angle_gamma   90.00
#
_symmetry.space_group_name_H-M   'P 1'
#
loop_
_entity.id
_entity.type
_entity.pdbx_description
1 polymer ?
#
loop_
_entity_poly.entity_id
_entity_poly.type
_entity_poly.pdbx_seq_one_letter_code
_entity_poly.pdbx_strand_id
1 'polypeptide(L)'
;MKKKLLYSNRFPNERNYLYNETITAKENYKKTLNEAQINSWVSFVENDLKPNPWGVVYKLATSKLNKKGVLTSFKLNEENNYTNTIEESANYLLHSLLPDPDETTLTQKQQANVRDFIAITPFK
;
A
#
# COMPACT_ATOMS: atom_id res chain seq x y z
N MET A 1 15.56 38.99 -5.91
CA MET A 1 14.53 38.04 -6.39
C MET A 1 13.97 37.26 -5.22
N LYS A 2 12.64 37.28 -4.98
CA LYS A 2 12.01 36.45 -3.94
C LYS A 2 11.66 35.08 -4.51
N LYS A 3 12.09 34.00 -3.86
CA LYS A 3 11.75 32.62 -4.25
C LYS A 3 10.27 32.37 -3.96
N LYS A 4 9.53 31.87 -4.94
CA LYS A 4 8.13 31.47 -4.78
C LYS A 4 8.08 30.12 -4.07
N LEU A 5 7.38 30.04 -2.94
CA LEU A 5 7.13 28.77 -2.27
C LEU A 5 6.16 27.94 -3.12
N LEU A 6 6.58 26.73 -3.51
CA LEU A 6 5.77 25.81 -4.32
C LEU A 6 4.68 25.12 -3.50
N TYR A 7 4.82 25.09 -2.18
CA TYR A 7 3.90 24.45 -1.25
C TYR A 7 3.71 25.32 0.01
N SER A 8 2.45 25.46 0.43
CA SER A 8 2.07 26.00 1.73
C SER A 8 1.34 24.89 2.48
N ASN A 9 1.77 24.58 3.70
CA ASN A 9 1.07 23.61 4.53
C ASN A 9 -0.35 24.12 4.83
N ARG A 10 -1.36 23.29 4.59
CA ARG A 10 -2.77 23.61 4.83
C ARG A 10 -3.02 23.87 6.33
N PHE A 11 -2.29 23.17 7.20
CA PHE A 11 -2.38 23.30 8.66
C PHE A 11 -1.00 23.57 9.26
N PRO A 12 -0.54 24.84 9.28
CA PRO A 12 0.80 25.18 9.78
C PRO A 12 0.97 24.91 11.27
N ASN A 13 -0.10 25.05 12.05
CA ASN A 13 -0.09 24.89 13.52
C ASN A 13 0.09 23.43 13.95
N GLU A 14 -0.31 22.47 13.10
CA GLU A 14 -0.30 21.03 13.39
C GLU A 14 0.92 20.31 12.80
N ARG A 15 1.83 21.05 12.15
CA ARG A 15 2.96 20.48 11.42
C ARG A 15 3.78 19.50 12.25
N ASN A 16 4.12 19.86 13.48
CA ASN A 16 4.98 19.04 14.33
C ASN A 16 4.25 17.77 14.79
N TYR A 17 2.94 17.88 15.05
CA TYR A 17 2.11 16.73 15.43
C TYR A 17 2.02 15.71 14.29
N LEU A 18 1.64 16.17 13.09
CA LEU A 18 1.55 15.32 11.89
C LEU A 18 2.91 14.68 11.56
N TYR A 19 4.00 15.43 11.69
CA TYR A 19 5.34 14.89 11.46
C TYR A 19 5.66 13.75 12.44
N ASN A 20 5.39 13.94 13.73
CA ASN A 20 5.62 12.91 14.73
C ASN A 20 4.74 11.68 14.49
N GLU A 21 3.47 11.87 14.14
CA GLU A 21 2.56 10.78 13.80
C GLU A 21 3.06 9.95 12.59
N THR A 22 3.56 10.61 11.55
CA THR A 22 4.11 9.89 10.38
C THR A 22 5.37 9.09 10.73
N ILE A 23 6.20 9.59 11.65
CA ILE A 23 7.39 8.87 12.12
C ILE A 23 6.98 7.64 12.92
N THR A 24 6.08 7.80 13.90
CA THR A 24 5.64 6.69 14.74
C THR A 24 4.94 5.62 13.92
N ALA A 25 4.08 6.00 12.97
CA ALA A 25 3.43 5.07 12.05
C ALA A 25 4.47 4.29 11.21
N LYS A 26 5.50 4.97 10.70
CA LYS A 26 6.57 4.34 9.93
C LYS A 26 7.40 3.36 10.77
N GLU A 27 7.72 3.71 12.01
CA GLU A 27 8.45 2.84 12.91
C GLU A 27 7.64 1.59 13.29
N ASN A 28 6.35 1.77 13.58
CA ASN A 28 5.43 0.67 13.84
C ASN A 28 5.30 -0.27 12.64
N TYR A 29 5.20 0.27 11.42
CA TYR A 29 5.19 -0.52 10.20
C TYR A 29 6.46 -1.35 10.05
N LYS A 30 7.64 -0.75 10.26
CA LYS A 30 8.92 -1.47 10.20
C LYS A 30 8.99 -2.59 11.24
N LYS A 31 8.54 -2.32 12.46
CA LYS A 31 8.53 -3.30 13.55
C LYS A 31 7.67 -4.51 13.20
N THR A 32 6.42 -4.26 12.81
CA THR A 32 5.46 -5.31 12.42
C THR A 32 5.95 -6.11 11.20
N LEU A 33 6.59 -5.45 10.23
CA LEU A 33 7.21 -6.12 9.09
C LEU A 33 8.32 -7.09 9.52
N ASN A 34 9.23 -6.64 10.40
CA ASN A 34 10.32 -7.48 10.89
C ASN A 34 9.78 -8.68 11.69
N GLU A 35 8.79 -8.46 12.55
CA GLU A 35 8.13 -9.55 13.30
C GLU A 35 7.48 -10.56 12.35
N ALA A 36 6.77 -10.09 11.33
CA ALA A 36 6.15 -10.96 10.32
C ALA A 36 7.21 -11.76 9.53
N GLN A 37 8.33 -11.15 9.16
CA GLN A 37 9.43 -11.84 8.47
C GLN A 37 10.04 -12.96 9.33
N ILE A 38 10.34 -12.65 10.60
CA ILE A 38 10.90 -13.63 11.53
C ILE A 38 9.91 -14.79 11.74
N ASN A 39 8.64 -14.48 12.02
CA ASN A 39 7.61 -15.50 12.23
C ASN A 39 7.40 -16.37 10.99
N SER A 40 7.41 -15.76 9.80
CA SER A 40 7.32 -16.50 8.54
C SER A 40 8.51 -17.43 8.34
N TRP A 41 9.72 -16.99 8.68
CA TRP A 41 10.92 -17.82 8.58
C TRP A 41 10.90 -18.98 9.56
N VAL A 42 10.57 -18.73 10.83
CA VAL A 42 10.45 -19.78 11.86
C VAL A 42 9.40 -20.83 11.45
N SER A 43 8.23 -20.38 11.03
CA SER A 43 7.16 -21.27 10.56
C SER A 43 7.60 -22.12 9.36
N PHE A 44 8.33 -21.54 8.41
CA PHE A 44 8.88 -22.27 7.28
C PHE A 44 9.92 -23.33 7.72
N VAL A 45 10.83 -22.96 8.62
CA VAL A 45 11.83 -23.90 9.15
C VAL A 45 11.17 -25.07 9.87
N GLU A 46 10.18 -24.79 10.74
CA GLU A 46 9.52 -25.80 11.55
C GLU A 46 8.60 -26.72 10.74
N ASN A 47 7.81 -26.16 9.83
CA ASN A 47 6.78 -26.91 9.12
C ASN A 47 7.28 -27.55 7.82
N ASP A 48 8.11 -26.84 7.05
CA ASP A 48 8.53 -27.31 5.72
C ASP A 48 9.92 -27.96 5.76
N LEU A 49 10.88 -27.36 6.48
CA LEU A 49 12.27 -27.81 6.48
C LEU A 49 12.55 -28.97 7.44
N LYS A 50 12.03 -28.92 8.67
CA LYS A 50 12.28 -29.93 9.70
C LYS A 50 11.81 -31.34 9.29
N PRO A 51 10.64 -31.54 8.65
CA PRO A 51 10.19 -32.87 8.25
C PRO A 51 10.90 -33.39 7.00
N ASN A 52 11.24 -32.52 6.04
CA ASN A 52 11.92 -32.91 4.80
C ASN A 52 12.85 -31.80 4.28
N PRO A 53 14.10 -31.75 4.77
CA PRO A 53 15.06 -30.72 4.40
C PRO A 53 15.35 -30.69 2.89
N TRP A 54 15.40 -31.87 2.27
CA TRP A 54 15.73 -32.03 0.85
C TRP A 54 14.54 -31.81 -0.07
N GLY A 55 13.31 -31.97 0.42
CA GLY A 55 12.10 -31.78 -0.37
C GLY A 55 11.94 -30.34 -0.86
N VAL A 56 12.32 -29.37 -0.03
CA VAL A 56 12.32 -27.95 -0.41
C VAL A 56 13.40 -27.68 -1.47
N VAL A 57 14.62 -28.16 -1.27
CA VAL A 57 15.73 -27.99 -2.23
C VAL A 57 15.40 -28.63 -3.58
N TYR A 58 14.79 -29.82 -3.56
CA TYR A 58 14.34 -30.50 -4.76
C TYR A 58 13.24 -29.72 -5.50
N LYS A 59 12.22 -29.21 -4.78
CA LYS A 59 11.17 -28.38 -5.38
C LYS A 59 11.73 -27.09 -5.97
N LEU A 60 12.73 -26.48 -5.33
CA LEU A 60 13.43 -25.30 -5.83
C LEU A 60 14.18 -25.61 -7.12
N ALA A 61 15.01 -26.66 -7.13
CA ALA A 61 15.79 -27.07 -8.30
C ALA A 61 14.90 -27.48 -9.50
N THR A 62 13.73 -28.06 -9.21
CA THR A 62 12.77 -28.49 -10.25
C THR A 62 11.75 -27.41 -10.62
N SER A 63 11.86 -26.19 -10.09
CA SER A 63 10.88 -25.10 -10.28
C SER A 63 9.44 -25.49 -9.93
N LYS A 64 9.25 -26.47 -9.05
CA LYS A 64 7.96 -26.93 -8.53
C LYS A 64 7.53 -26.20 -7.26
N LEU A 65 8.21 -25.10 -6.91
CA LEU A 65 7.71 -24.22 -5.86
C LEU A 65 6.44 -23.55 -6.36
N ASN A 66 5.34 -23.75 -5.63
CA ASN A 66 4.12 -23.01 -5.85
C ASN A 66 4.46 -21.53 -5.67
N LYS A 67 4.54 -20.79 -6.78
CA LYS A 67 4.53 -19.34 -6.76
C LYS A 67 3.14 -18.96 -6.28
N LYS A 68 2.94 -18.90 -4.96
CA LYS A 68 1.75 -18.25 -4.41
C LYS A 68 1.72 -16.88 -5.09
N GLY A 69 0.66 -16.62 -5.85
CA GLY A 69 0.44 -15.31 -6.45
C GLY A 69 0.70 -14.26 -5.38
N VAL A 70 1.39 -13.18 -5.75
CA VAL A 70 1.68 -12.06 -4.85
C VAL A 70 0.42 -11.80 -4.02
N LEU A 71 0.54 -11.87 -2.69
CA LEU A 71 -0.56 -11.55 -1.78
C LEU A 71 -0.90 -10.07 -1.99
N THR A 72 -1.84 -9.80 -2.88
CA THR A 72 -2.31 -8.46 -3.20
C THR A 72 -3.40 -7.99 -2.26
N SER A 73 -3.76 -8.75 -1.25
CA SER A 73 -5.03 -8.62 -0.54
C SER A 73 -5.06 -7.52 0.51
N PHE A 74 -5.38 -6.29 0.10
CA PHE A 74 -5.96 -5.30 1.01
C PHE A 74 -7.36 -5.77 1.42
N LYS A 75 -7.69 -5.64 2.70
CA LYS A 75 -9.02 -5.95 3.22
C LYS A 75 -9.95 -4.81 2.81
N LEU A 76 -10.94 -5.10 1.97
CA LEU A 76 -11.84 -4.09 1.38
C LEU A 76 -12.89 -3.61 2.39
N ASN A 77 -13.45 -4.53 3.19
CA ASN A 77 -14.55 -4.29 4.14
C ASN A 77 -14.41 -5.16 5.40
N GLU A 78 -15.18 -4.88 6.47
CA GLU A 78 -15.19 -5.69 7.71
C GLU A 78 -15.52 -7.17 7.48
N GLU A 79 -16.30 -7.49 6.43
CA GLU A 79 -16.75 -8.84 6.02
C GLU A 79 -15.71 -9.67 5.25
N ASN A 80 -14.43 -9.61 5.66
CA ASN A 80 -13.40 -10.55 5.21
C ASN A 80 -13.20 -10.64 3.66
N ASN A 81 -13.56 -9.60 2.92
CA ASN A 81 -13.31 -9.49 1.48
C ASN A 81 -11.93 -8.88 1.22
N TYR A 82 -11.19 -9.48 0.29
CA TYR A 82 -9.80 -9.15 -0.02
C TYR A 82 -9.63 -8.86 -1.50
N THR A 83 -8.74 -7.93 -1.86
CA THR A 83 -8.40 -7.66 -3.25
C THR A 83 -7.60 -8.81 -3.88
N ASN A 84 -8.04 -9.28 -5.05
CA ASN A 84 -7.51 -10.47 -5.70
C ASN A 84 -6.45 -10.16 -6.77
N THR A 85 -6.40 -8.92 -7.24
CA THR A 85 -5.48 -8.49 -8.30
C THR A 85 -4.70 -7.23 -7.92
N ILE A 86 -3.52 -7.03 -8.53
CA ILE A 86 -2.69 -5.85 -8.32
C ILE A 86 -3.44 -4.56 -8.69
N GLU A 87 -4.23 -4.60 -9.77
CA GLU A 87 -5.02 -3.46 -10.24
C GLU A 87 -6.08 -3.07 -9.23
N GLU A 88 -6.81 -4.05 -8.69
CA GLU A 88 -7.81 -3.83 -7.64
C GLU A 88 -7.18 -3.24 -6.37
N SER A 89 -6.00 -3.72 -6.00
CA SER A 89 -5.24 -3.23 -4.85
C SER A 89 -4.70 -1.81 -5.04
N ALA A 90 -4.21 -1.50 -6.24
CA ALA A 90 -3.74 -0.16 -6.59
C ALA A 90 -4.90 0.84 -6.62
N ASN A 91 -6.04 0.45 -7.20
CA ASN A 91 -7.26 1.26 -7.19
C ASN A 91 -7.78 1.48 -5.77
N TYR A 92 -7.81 0.44 -4.94
CA TYR A 92 -8.21 0.58 -3.53
C TYR A 92 -7.32 1.55 -2.75
N LEU A 93 -6.00 1.48 -2.94
CA LEU A 93 -5.07 2.44 -2.34
C LEU A 93 -5.30 3.87 -2.85
N LEU A 94 -5.53 4.03 -4.15
CA LEU A 94 -5.82 5.33 -4.75
C LEU A 94 -7.09 5.94 -4.15
N HIS A 95 -8.21 5.21 -4.13
CA HIS A 95 -9.47 5.72 -3.60
C HIS A 95 -9.43 5.97 -2.08
N SER A 96 -8.68 5.18 -1.30
CA SER A 96 -8.56 5.39 0.15
C SER A 96 -7.69 6.60 0.51
N LEU A 97 -6.62 6.87 -0.25
CA LEU A 97 -5.73 8.00 -0.01
C LEU A 97 -6.23 9.30 -0.68
N LEU A 98 -6.92 9.16 -1.80
CA LEU A 98 -7.48 10.25 -2.60
C LEU A 98 -8.96 9.92 -2.89
N PRO A 99 -9.86 10.12 -1.91
CA PRO A 99 -11.28 9.89 -2.13
C PRO A 99 -11.78 10.74 -3.30
N ASP A 100 -12.64 10.15 -4.12
CA ASP A 100 -13.21 10.84 -5.25
C ASP A 100 -13.90 12.13 -4.77
N PRO A 101 -13.65 13.25 -5.43
CA PRO A 101 -14.12 14.51 -4.92
C PRO A 101 -15.63 14.62 -5.10
N ASP A 102 -16.38 14.78 -4.00
CA ASP A 102 -17.82 15.03 -4.03
C ASP A 102 -18.14 16.24 -4.92
N GLU A 103 -18.90 16.03 -6.01
CA GLU A 103 -19.24 17.08 -6.99
C GLU A 103 -19.93 18.30 -6.35
N THR A 104 -20.55 18.10 -5.19
CA THR A 104 -21.30 19.10 -4.42
C THR A 104 -20.42 20.00 -3.53
N THR A 105 -19.17 19.61 -3.23
CA THR A 105 -18.27 20.36 -2.33
C THR A 105 -17.10 21.04 -3.05
N LEU A 106 -16.91 20.74 -4.32
CA LEU A 106 -15.82 21.26 -5.13
C LEU A 106 -16.04 22.72 -5.54
N THR A 107 -15.06 23.57 -5.28
CA THR A 107 -15.00 24.92 -5.87
C THR A 107 -14.77 24.81 -7.38
N GLN A 108 -15.35 25.68 -8.21
CA GLN A 108 -15.24 25.65 -9.69
C GLN A 108 -13.80 25.46 -10.21
N LYS A 109 -12.81 26.04 -9.53
CA LYS A 109 -11.38 25.88 -9.87
C LYS A 109 -10.85 24.46 -9.66
N GLN A 110 -11.34 23.73 -8.66
CA GLN A 110 -10.96 22.35 -8.40
C GLN A 110 -11.60 21.41 -9.43
N GLN A 111 -12.84 21.69 -9.85
CA GLN A 111 -13.52 20.95 -10.92
C GLN A 111 -12.77 21.04 -12.26
N ALA A 112 -12.24 22.22 -12.60
CA ALA A 112 -11.44 22.41 -13.82
C ALA A 112 -10.16 21.56 -13.80
N ASN A 113 -9.39 21.58 -12.71
CA ASN A 113 -8.14 20.83 -12.59
C ASN A 113 -8.36 19.30 -12.64
N VAL A 114 -9.45 18.79 -12.06
CA VAL A 114 -9.79 17.36 -12.11
C VAL A 114 -10.15 16.95 -13.54
N ARG A 115 -10.95 17.76 -14.24
CA ARG A 115 -11.29 17.52 -15.66
C ARG A 115 -10.05 17.51 -16.55
N ASP A 116 -9.14 18.45 -16.33
CA ASP A 116 -7.89 18.52 -17.08
C ASP A 116 -7.01 17.29 -16.80
N PHE A 117 -6.93 16.82 -15.55
CA PHE A 117 -6.19 15.60 -15.22
C PHE A 117 -6.78 14.35 -15.91
N ILE A 118 -8.10 14.17 -15.87
CA ILE A 118 -8.80 13.06 -16.54
C ILE A 118 -8.58 13.09 -18.05
N ALA A 119 -8.56 14.28 -18.67
CA ALA A 119 -8.29 14.44 -20.10
C ALA A 119 -6.85 14.09 -20.50
N ILE A 120 -5.90 14.15 -19.56
CA ILE A 120 -4.47 13.88 -19.81
C ILE A 120 -4.14 12.38 -19.62
N THR A 121 -4.86 11.66 -18.76
CA THR A 121 -4.64 10.21 -18.53
C THR A 121 -5.51 9.35 -19.47
N PRO A 122 -4.96 8.67 -20.49
CA PRO A 122 -5.73 7.96 -21.50
C PRO A 122 -5.92 6.47 -21.14
N PHE A 123 -6.10 6.14 -19.87
CA PHE A 123 -6.35 4.74 -19.48
C PHE A 123 -7.85 4.53 -19.31
N LYS A 124 -8.39 3.70 -20.21
CA LYS A 124 -9.78 3.24 -20.25
C LYS A 124 -9.78 1.73 -20.41
#